data_AF-A0A2U8FF39-F1
#
_entry.id   AF-A0A2U8FF39-F1
#
_cell.length_a   1.000
_cell.length_b   1.000
_cell.length_c   1.000
_cell.angle_alpha   90.00
_cell.angle_beta   90.00
_cell.angle_gamma   90.00
#
_symmetry.space_group_name_H-M   'P 1'
#
loop_
_entity.id
_entity.type
_entity.pdbx_description
1 polymer ?
#
loop_
_entity_poly.entity_id
_entity_poly.type
_entity_poly.pdbx_seq_one_letter_code
_entity_poly.pdbx_strand_id
1 'polypeptide(L)' 'MFEIFLVALQILFIALKLTGKINWSWFLVLIPLIIYLVFYLFLFTLMGGFLIGLGISLSSIM' A
#
# COMPACT_ATOMS: atom_id res chain seq x y z
N MET A 1 9.12 1.58 10.20
CA MET A 1 8.35 1.18 11.39
C MET A 1 6.88 0.89 11.07
N PHE A 2 6.19 1.75 10.32
CA PHE A 2 4.80 1.54 9.90
C PHE A 2 4.57 0.30 9.03
N GLU A 3 5.47 0.00 8.08
CA GLU A 3 5.34 -1.18 7.20
C GLU A 3 5.39 -2.50 7.98
N ILE A 4 6.34 -2.62 8.92
CA ILE A 4 6.48 -3.79 9.79
C ILE A 4 5.19 -3.99 10.61
N PHE A 5 4.58 -2.91 11.07
CA PHE A 5 3.30 -2.96 11.78
C PHE A 5 2.17 -3.50 10.88
N LEU A 6 2.03 -3.01 9.64
CA LEU A 6 1.02 -3.50 8.71
C LEU A 6 1.23 -4.97 8.33
N VAL A 7 2.48 -5.40 8.14
CA VAL A 7 2.83 -6.81 7.87
C VAL A 7 2.49 -7.70 9.07
N ALA A 8 2.86 -7.30 10.28
CA ALA A 8 2.52 -8.04 11.49
C ALA A 8 0.99 -8.15 11.69
N LEU A 9 0.26 -7.06 11.42
CA LEU A 9 -1.20 -7.04 11.49
C LEU A 9 -1.84 -7.95 10.44
N GLN A 10 -1.28 -7.99 9.23
CA GLN A 10 -1.71 -8.88 8.16
C GLN A 10 -1.54 -10.36 8.55
N ILE A 11 -0.38 -10.71 9.11
CA ILE A 11 -0.09 -12.07 9.58
C ILE A 11 -1.05 -12.46 10.71
N LEU A 12 -1.31 -11.53 11.65
CA LEU A 12 -2.25 -11.76 12.75
C LEU A 12 -3.67 -12.07 12.25
N PHE A 13 -4.21 -11.27 11.33
CA PHE A 13 -5.56 -11.51 10.79
C PHE A 13 -5.66 -12.79 9.98
N ILE A 14 -4.62 -13.14 9.22
CA ILE A 14 -4.56 -14.42 8.51
C ILE A 14 -4.58 -15.57 9.51
N ALA A 15 -3.75 -15.52 10.55
CA ALA A 15 -3.70 -16.56 11.58
C ALA A 15 -5.05 -16.71 12.30
N LEU A 16 -5.70 -15.60 12.66
CA LEU A 16 -7.03 -15.63 13.29
C LEU A 16 -8.11 -16.20 12.36
N LYS A 17 -8.04 -15.93 11.06
CA LYS A 17 -8.98 -16.47 10.07
C LYS A 17 -8.79 -17.97 9.88
N LEU A 18 -7.54 -18.42 9.74
CA LEU A 18 -7.19 -19.83 9.55
C LEU A 18 -7.51 -20.68 10.79
N THR A 19 -7.39 -20.10 11.98
CA THR A 19 -7.73 -20.77 13.25
C THR A 19 -9.21 -20.66 13.62
N GLY A 20 -10.05 -20.10 12.75
CA GLY A 20 -11.50 -19.99 12.99
C GLY A 20 -11.88 -19.03 14.12
N LYS A 21 -10.97 -18.15 14.55
CA LYS A 21 -11.26 -17.12 15.58
C LYS A 21 -12.05 -15.95 15.03
N ILE A 22 -11.96 -15.69 13.72
CA ILE A 22 -12.76 -14.70 13.02
C ILE A 22 -13.45 -15.30 11.79
N ASN A 23 -14.71 -14.92 11.59
CA ASN A 23 -15.53 -15.37 10.45
C ASN A 23 -15.55 -14.37 9.29
N TRP A 24 -14.72 -13.33 9.34
CA TRP A 24 -14.66 -12.27 8.33
C TRP A 24 -14.37 -12.80 6.93
N SER A 25 -14.79 -12.05 5.91
CA SER A 25 -14.43 -12.35 4.53
C SER A 25 -12.92 -12.19 4.31
N TRP A 26 -12.37 -12.87 3.30
CA TRP A 26 -10.96 -12.73 2.93
C TRP A 26 -10.59 -11.29 2.55
N PHE A 27 -11.54 -10.52 2.01
CA PHE A 27 -11.34 -9.10 1.74
C PHE A 27 -11.02 -8.30 3.00
N LEU A 28 -11.76 -8.52 4.09
CA LEU A 28 -11.51 -7.84 5.37
C LEU A 28 -10.18 -8.27 5.99
N VAL A 29 -9.84 -9.56 5.88
CA VAL A 29 -8.55 -10.10 6.38
C VAL A 29 -7.36 -9.50 5.64
N LEU A 30 -7.50 -9.18 4.35
CA LEU A 30 -6.45 -8.66 3.48
C LEU A 30 -6.39 -7.12 3.44
N ILE A 31 -7.23 -6.41 4.19
CA ILE A 31 -7.24 -4.93 4.21
C ILE A 31 -5.87 -4.32 4.49
N PRO A 32 -5.08 -4.77 5.48
CA PRO A 32 -3.77 -4.18 5.75
C PRO A 32 -2.85 -4.20 4.51
N LEU A 33 -2.84 -5.30 3.77
CA LEU A 33 -2.09 -5.44 2.52
C LEU A 33 -2.66 -4.56 1.40
N ILE A 34 -3.98 -4.50 1.27
CA ILE A 34 -4.64 -3.66 0.25
C ILE A 34 -4.31 -2.18 0.49
N ILE A 35 -4.40 -1.70 1.73
CA ILE A 35 -4.07 -0.32 2.09
C ILE A 35 -2.60 -0.01 1.73
N TYR A 36 -1.69 -0.91 2.09
CA TYR A 36 -0.27 -0.76 1.76
C TYR A 36 -0.05 -0.65 0.24
N LEU A 37 -0.66 -1.55 -0.54
CA LEU A 37 -0.54 -1.58 -1.99
C LEU A 37 -1.12 -0.30 -2.64
N VAL A 38 -2.32 0.11 -2.24
CA VAL A 38 -2.97 1.32 -2.76
C VAL A 38 -2.15 2.56 -2.45
N PHE A 39 -1.66 2.68 -1.22
CA PHE A 39 -0.83 3.82 -0.82
C PHE A 39 0.49 3.86 -1.59
N TYR A 40 1.13 2.72 -1.79
CA TYR A 40 2.35 2.61 -2.59
C TYR A 40 2.12 3.02 -4.05
N LEU A 41 1.06 2.51 -4.69
CA LEU A 41 0.72 2.86 -6.06
C LEU A 41 0.37 4.34 -6.22
N PHE A 42 -0.34 4.91 -5.24
CA PHE A 42 -0.66 6.33 -5.21
C PHE A 42 0.61 7.19 -5.15
N LEU A 43 1.52 6.90 -4.22
CA LEU A 43 2.79 7.63 -4.10
C LEU A 43 3.68 7.45 -5.33
N PHE A 44 3.74 6.23 -5.89
CA PHE A 44 4.48 5.97 -7.11
C PHE A 44 3.96 6.81 -8.28
N THR A 45 2.64 6.87 -8.46
CA THR A 45 2.01 7.66 -9.52
C THR A 45 2.22 9.16 -9.30
N LEU A 46 2.07 9.64 -8.07
CA LEU A 46 2.26 11.04 -7.72
C LEU A 46 3.70 11.49 -7.94
N MET A 47 4.67 10.71 -7.45
CA MET A 47 6.09 11.02 -7.62
C MET A 47 6.51 10.89 -9.08
N GLY A 48 6.05 9.86 -9.79
CA GLY A 48 6.31 9.70 -11.23
C GLY A 48 5.78 10.88 -12.05
N GLY A 49 4.52 11.28 -11.83
CA GLY A 49 3.92 12.43 -12.48
C GLY A 49 4.65 13.74 -12.17
N PHE A 50 5.02 13.95 -10.91
CA PHE A 50 5.81 15.10 -10.49
C PHE A 50 7.19 15.17 -11.18
N LEU A 51 7.93 14.06 -11.20
CA LEU A 51 9.25 14.00 -11.84
C LEU A 51 9.17 14.22 -13.35
N ILE A 52 8.15 13.67 -14.02
CA ILE A 52 7.91 13.93 -15.45
C ILE A 52 7.62 15.41 -15.70
N GLY A 53 6.73 16.02 -14.90
CA GLY A 53 6.40 17.44 -15.00
C GLY A 53 7.60 18.34 -14.78
N LEU A 54 8.44 18.04 -13.77
CA LEU A 54 9.70 18.73 -13.54
C LEU A 54 10.65 18.61 -14.74
N GLY A 55 10.82 17.41 -15.29
CA GLY A 55 11.67 17.19 -16.46
C GLY A 55 11.25 18.03 -17.66
N ILE A 56 9.94 18.08 -17.95
CA ILE A 56 9.38 18.91 -19.02
C ILE A 56 9.66 20.40 -18.75
N SER A 57 9.39 20.87 -17.52
CA SER A 57 9.60 22.27 -17.15
C SER A 57 11.07 22.69 -17.28
N LEU A 58 12.02 21.87 -16.82
CA LEU A 58 13.45 22.18 -16.91
C LEU A 58 13.94 22.17 -18.36
N SER A 59 13.42 21.26 -19.18
CA SER A 59 13.75 21.20 -20.61
C SER A 59 13.28 22.42 -21.41
N SER A 60 12.29 23.17 -20.91
CA SER A 60 11.77 24.37 -21.57
C SER A 60 12.58 25.64 -21.29
N ILE A 61 13.50 25.60 -20.32
CA ILE A 61 14.31 26.76 -19.87
C ILE A 61 15.77 26.63 -20.34
N MET A 62 16.16 25.45 -20.86
CA MET A 62 17.48 25.14 -21.41
C MET A 62 17.47 25.23 -22.94
#